data_AF-S4RQT3-F1
#
_entry.id   AF-S4RQT3-F1
#
_cell.length_a   1.000
_cell.length_b   1.000
_cell.length_c   1.000
_cell.angle_alpha   90.00
_cell.angle_beta   90.00
_cell.angle_gamma   90.00
#
_symmetry.space_group_name_H-M   'P 1'
#
loop_
_entity.id
_entity.type
_entity.pdbx_description
1 polymer ?
#
loop_
_entity_poly.entity_id
_entity_poly.type
_entity_poly.pdbx_seq_one_letter_code
_entity_poly.pdbx_strand_id
1 'polypeptide(L)'
;GVNRVEQLSTNETLVLSVEALPNSASFVTFQAHERGDGAVTVAFSRALGRGNSYTGTDAGLLFPLHPRDSRLLWYMYTGTQANATASLLALAYSDSDPVPGGCNLEYDMEVDPNLRLSYNLYETVLEFAPANLGYPRGSVPPACDQDKGPESRWRLEYDVYQTFLEEGDLGVDSLLSALRRLS
;
A
#
# COMPACT_ATOMS: atom_id res chain seq x y z
N GLY A 1 9.63 -4.46 10.79
CA GLY A 1 8.91 -4.49 9.50
C GLY A 1 8.80 -5.93 9.02
N VAL A 2 7.80 -6.22 8.18
CA VAL A 2 7.67 -7.50 7.48
C VAL A 2 8.13 -7.26 6.05
N ASN A 3 9.36 -7.66 5.74
CA ASN A 3 9.97 -7.47 4.44
C ASN A 3 10.54 -8.81 3.99
N ARG A 4 9.74 -9.65 3.34
CA ARG A 4 10.16 -11.00 2.97
C ARG A 4 9.31 -11.60 1.87
N VAL A 5 9.84 -12.64 1.24
CA VAL A 5 9.12 -13.46 0.26
C VAL A 5 8.48 -14.63 0.98
N GLU A 6 7.22 -14.92 0.68
CA GLU A 6 6.52 -16.07 1.23
C GLU A 6 5.89 -16.91 0.13
N GLN A 7 5.95 -18.23 0.31
CA GLN A 7 5.21 -19.19 -0.50
C GLN A 7 4.05 -19.71 0.33
N LEU A 8 2.84 -19.58 -0.21
CA LEU A 8 1.63 -20.06 0.42
C LEU A 8 1.01 -21.14 -0.47
N SER A 9 0.65 -22.25 0.17
CA SER A 9 -0.11 -23.32 -0.48
C SER A 9 -1.55 -22.86 -0.74
N THR A 10 -2.25 -23.55 -1.63
CA THR A 10 -3.69 -23.32 -1.87
C THR A 10 -4.50 -23.40 -0.57
N ASN A 11 -5.41 -22.44 -0.35
CA ASN A 11 -6.23 -22.31 0.87
C ASN A 11 -5.44 -22.16 2.18
N GLU A 12 -4.17 -21.75 2.09
CA GLU A 12 -3.37 -21.46 3.27
C GLU A 12 -3.66 -20.05 3.80
N THR A 13 -3.57 -19.90 5.12
CA THR A 13 -3.64 -18.60 5.79
C THR A 13 -2.32 -18.34 6.50
N LEU A 14 -1.62 -17.32 6.05
CA LEU A 14 -0.44 -16.82 6.74
C LEU A 14 -0.85 -15.70 7.71
N VAL A 15 -0.32 -15.75 8.93
CA VAL A 15 -0.48 -14.70 9.94
C VAL A 15 0.84 -13.98 10.11
N LEU A 16 0.80 -12.66 10.00
CA LEU A 16 1.96 -11.79 10.06
C LEU A 16 1.81 -10.83 11.22
N SER A 17 2.89 -10.71 12.00
CA SER A 17 2.97 -9.77 13.10
C SER A 17 3.96 -8.66 12.75
N VAL A 18 3.49 -7.41 12.77
CA VAL A 18 4.36 -6.24 12.75
C VAL A 18 4.55 -5.81 14.20
N GLU A 19 5.71 -6.13 14.75
CA GLU A 19 6.08 -5.83 16.14
C GLU A 19 6.91 -4.54 16.25
N ALA A 20 6.97 -4.00 17.47
CA ALA A 20 7.77 -2.82 17.81
C ALA A 20 7.50 -1.60 16.92
N LEU A 21 6.23 -1.25 16.77
CA LEU A 21 5.82 -0.09 15.98
C LEU A 21 6.35 1.22 16.58
N PRO A 22 6.98 2.09 15.78
CA PRO A 22 7.48 3.38 16.28
C PRO A 22 6.34 4.23 16.85
N ASN A 23 6.62 4.98 17.92
CA ASN A 23 5.67 5.95 18.45
C ASN A 23 5.40 7.10 17.46
N SER A 24 6.37 7.39 16.58
CA SER A 24 6.24 8.35 15.50
C SER A 24 5.38 7.87 14.33
N ALA A 25 4.98 6.59 14.29
CA ALA A 25 4.15 6.07 13.22
C ALA A 25 2.67 6.39 13.50
N SER A 26 2.00 6.96 12.50
CA SER A 26 0.57 7.25 12.47
C SER A 26 -0.25 6.17 11.78
N PHE A 27 0.28 5.54 10.75
CA PHE A 27 -0.36 4.44 10.05
C PHE A 27 0.67 3.46 9.49
N VAL A 28 0.20 2.26 9.15
CA VAL A 28 1.02 1.21 8.52
C VAL A 28 0.34 0.75 7.26
N THR A 29 1.08 0.68 6.15
CA THR A 29 0.62 -0.05 4.97
C THR A 29 1.14 -1.47 5.02
N PHE A 30 0.32 -2.40 4.57
CA PHE A 30 0.72 -3.76 4.28
C PHE A 30 0.43 -4.03 2.81
N GLN A 31 1.43 -4.55 2.12
CA GLN A 31 1.40 -4.81 0.69
C GLN A 31 1.87 -6.25 0.44
N ALA A 32 1.18 -6.93 -0.45
CA ALA A 32 1.53 -8.25 -0.95
C ALA A 32 1.50 -8.20 -2.48
N HIS A 33 2.66 -8.43 -3.09
CA HIS A 33 2.82 -8.48 -4.54
C HIS A 33 3.01 -9.93 -4.97
N GLU A 34 1.97 -10.51 -5.56
CA GLU A 34 1.94 -11.85 -6.15
C GLU A 34 2.87 -11.90 -7.38
N ARG A 35 3.51 -13.05 -7.61
CA ARG A 35 4.60 -13.20 -8.59
C ARG A 35 4.26 -14.10 -9.78
N GLY A 36 3.02 -14.59 -9.86
CA GLY A 36 2.54 -15.45 -10.92
C GLY A 36 1.25 -14.90 -11.52
N ASP A 37 0.35 -15.80 -11.90
CA ASP A 37 -0.94 -15.46 -12.49
C ASP A 37 -2.09 -15.55 -11.46
N GLY A 38 -1.75 -15.41 -10.17
CA GLY A 38 -2.68 -15.61 -9.06
C GLY A 38 -3.25 -14.31 -8.50
N ALA A 39 -3.95 -14.43 -7.39
CA ALA A 39 -4.32 -13.29 -6.56
C ALA A 39 -4.20 -13.69 -5.09
N VAL A 40 -3.80 -12.73 -4.28
CA VAL A 40 -3.67 -12.88 -2.83
C VAL A 40 -4.64 -11.93 -2.16
N THR A 41 -5.19 -12.36 -1.02
CA THR A 41 -6.06 -11.51 -0.21
C THR A 41 -5.31 -11.11 1.04
N VAL A 42 -5.17 -9.81 1.27
CA VAL A 42 -4.64 -9.26 2.53
C VAL A 42 -5.80 -8.77 3.39
N ALA A 43 -5.71 -8.93 4.71
CA ALA A 43 -6.77 -8.51 5.63
C ALA A 43 -6.25 -8.18 7.04
N PHE A 44 -6.97 -7.32 7.77
CA PHE A 44 -6.68 -7.05 9.19
C PHE A 44 -7.25 -8.13 10.13
N SER A 45 -8.17 -8.96 9.64
CA SER A 45 -8.81 -10.01 10.43
C SER A 45 -9.15 -11.24 9.58
N ARG A 46 -9.59 -12.33 10.23
CA ARG A 46 -10.09 -13.53 9.54
C ARG A 46 -11.45 -13.37 8.89
N ALA A 47 -12.22 -12.35 9.29
CA ALA A 47 -13.50 -12.06 8.67
C ALA A 47 -13.26 -11.20 7.42
N LEU A 48 -13.18 -11.83 6.26
CA LEU A 48 -13.05 -11.11 4.99
C LEU A 48 -14.30 -10.26 4.74
N GLY A 49 -14.11 -9.03 4.30
CA GLY A 49 -15.20 -8.07 4.13
C GLY A 49 -14.71 -6.72 3.64
N ARG A 50 -15.66 -5.91 3.13
CA ARG A 50 -15.36 -4.56 2.63
C ARG A 50 -14.73 -3.72 3.75
N GLY A 51 -13.62 -3.05 3.44
CA GLY A 51 -12.87 -2.23 4.38
C GLY A 51 -11.97 -3.01 5.34
N ASN A 52 -12.00 -4.35 5.30
CA ASN A 52 -11.15 -5.20 6.14
C ASN A 52 -10.22 -6.12 5.33
N SER A 53 -10.51 -6.33 4.05
CA SER A 53 -9.72 -7.16 3.15
C SER A 53 -9.69 -6.59 1.74
N TYR A 54 -8.59 -6.85 1.02
CA TYR A 54 -8.46 -6.56 -0.41
C TYR A 54 -7.80 -7.75 -1.13
N THR A 55 -8.28 -8.06 -2.33
CA THR A 55 -7.80 -9.18 -3.15
C THR A 55 -7.28 -8.65 -4.48
N GLY A 56 -6.07 -9.04 -4.86
CA GLY A 56 -5.46 -8.66 -6.13
C GLY A 56 -4.10 -9.33 -6.34
N THR A 57 -3.48 -9.06 -7.49
CA THR A 57 -2.07 -9.38 -7.75
C THR A 57 -1.18 -8.52 -6.87
N ASP A 58 -1.49 -7.23 -6.77
CA ASP A 58 -0.81 -6.26 -5.94
C ASP A 58 -1.76 -5.77 -4.85
N ALA A 59 -1.89 -6.60 -3.81
CA ALA A 59 -2.88 -6.39 -2.77
C ALA A 59 -2.32 -5.50 -1.65
N GLY A 60 -2.99 -4.39 -1.34
CA GLY A 60 -2.55 -3.43 -0.34
C GLY A 60 -3.68 -2.97 0.58
N LEU A 61 -3.33 -2.65 1.83
CA LEU A 61 -4.24 -2.10 2.83
C LEU A 61 -3.49 -1.14 3.75
N LEU A 62 -4.20 -0.13 4.25
CA LEU A 62 -3.68 0.85 5.20
C LEU A 62 -4.40 0.71 6.53
N PHE A 63 -3.64 0.53 7.62
CA PHE A 63 -4.16 0.51 8.98
C PHE A 63 -3.82 1.80 9.72
N PRO A 64 -4.80 2.62 10.13
CA PRO A 64 -4.56 3.77 11.00
C PRO A 64 -4.21 3.29 12.43
N LEU A 65 -3.09 3.74 12.98
CA LEU A 65 -2.66 3.34 14.31
C LEU A 65 -3.38 4.12 15.40
N HIS A 66 -3.81 3.42 16.45
CA HIS A 66 -4.30 4.01 17.69
C HIS A 66 -3.14 4.26 18.65
N PRO A 67 -3.27 5.17 19.63
CA PRO A 67 -2.17 5.57 20.51
C PRO A 67 -1.49 4.43 21.30
N ARG A 68 -2.17 3.29 21.48
CA ARG A 68 -1.66 2.14 22.25
C ARG A 68 -1.14 0.98 21.38
N ASP A 69 -1.24 1.08 20.06
CA ASP A 69 -0.90 -0.03 19.16
C ASP A 69 0.63 -0.25 19.10
N SER A 70 1.18 -1.17 19.89
CA SER A 70 2.60 -1.52 19.80
C SER A 70 2.89 -2.63 18.77
N ARG A 71 1.83 -3.31 18.34
CA ARG A 71 1.88 -4.44 17.39
C ARG A 71 0.61 -4.51 16.55
N LEU A 72 0.72 -5.07 15.36
CA LEU A 72 -0.41 -5.38 14.49
C LEU A 72 -0.35 -6.81 13.99
N LEU A 73 -1.53 -7.43 13.84
CA LEU A 73 -1.70 -8.71 13.18
C LEU A 73 -2.38 -8.50 11.83
N TRP A 74 -1.82 -9.17 10.84
CA TRP A 74 -2.26 -9.13 9.47
C TRP A 74 -2.40 -10.55 8.96
N TYR A 75 -3.31 -10.72 8.03
CA TYR A 75 -3.62 -12.02 7.46
C TYR A 75 -3.45 -11.95 5.96
N MET A 76 -2.88 -13.00 5.41
CA MET A 76 -2.77 -13.20 3.98
C MET A 76 -3.39 -14.55 3.65
N TYR A 77 -4.23 -14.56 2.62
CA TYR A 77 -4.93 -15.74 2.13
C TYR A 77 -4.61 -15.95 0.66
N THR A 78 -4.44 -17.21 0.28
CA THR A 78 -4.48 -17.64 -1.12
C THR A 78 -5.87 -18.14 -1.45
N GLY A 79 -6.29 -17.94 -2.70
CA GLY A 79 -7.52 -18.54 -3.21
C GLY A 79 -7.40 -20.06 -3.39
N THR A 80 -8.47 -20.65 -3.94
CA THR A 80 -8.55 -22.10 -4.20
C THR A 80 -7.82 -22.54 -5.47
N GLN A 81 -7.26 -21.62 -6.24
CA GLN A 81 -6.88 -21.87 -7.63
C GLN A 81 -5.42 -22.34 -7.80
N ALA A 82 -4.49 -21.86 -6.97
CA ALA A 82 -3.08 -22.24 -7.03
C ALA A 82 -2.32 -21.83 -5.76
N ASN A 83 -1.11 -22.39 -5.60
CA ASN A 83 -0.11 -21.83 -4.69
C ASN A 83 0.26 -20.42 -5.15
N ALA A 84 0.56 -19.54 -4.21
CA ALA A 84 1.00 -18.19 -4.51
C ALA A 84 2.39 -17.96 -3.94
N THR A 85 3.22 -17.22 -4.67
CA THR A 85 4.47 -16.67 -4.14
C THR A 85 4.33 -15.16 -4.10
N ALA A 86 4.45 -14.55 -2.92
CA ALA A 86 4.28 -13.11 -2.80
C ALA A 86 5.44 -12.44 -2.07
N SER A 87 5.79 -11.25 -2.56
CA SER A 87 6.63 -10.29 -1.85
C SER A 87 5.77 -9.54 -0.83
N LEU A 88 6.14 -9.62 0.45
CA LEU A 88 5.40 -8.98 1.53
C LEU A 88 6.18 -7.80 2.07
N LEU A 89 5.49 -6.67 2.20
CA LEU A 89 6.04 -5.43 2.67
C LEU A 89 5.11 -4.77 3.71
N ALA A 90 5.67 -4.36 4.85
CA ALA A 90 4.97 -3.55 5.83
C ALA A 90 5.76 -2.28 6.12
N LEU A 91 5.19 -1.13 5.76
CA LEU A 91 5.81 0.18 5.91
C LEU A 91 5.05 1.02 6.93
N ALA A 92 5.77 1.60 7.88
CA ALA A 92 5.22 2.52 8.86
C ALA A 92 5.46 3.95 8.40
N TYR A 93 4.43 4.78 8.49
CA TYR A 93 4.44 6.19 8.08
C TYR A 93 4.10 7.08 9.26
N SER A 94 4.72 8.25 9.29
CA SER A 94 4.54 9.30 10.28
C SER A 94 3.33 10.20 9.97
N ASP A 95 3.08 11.16 10.86
CA ASP A 95 2.05 12.18 10.69
C ASP A 95 2.38 13.23 9.63
N SER A 96 3.66 13.39 9.28
CA SER A 96 4.08 14.24 8.17
C SER A 96 3.98 13.58 6.80
N ASP A 97 3.93 12.25 6.76
CA ASP A 97 3.92 11.50 5.50
C ASP A 97 2.51 11.55 4.86
N PRO A 98 2.40 11.84 3.56
CA PRO A 98 1.12 11.84 2.87
C PRO A 98 0.50 10.45 2.87
N VAL A 99 -0.83 10.39 2.93
CA VAL A 99 -1.57 9.13 2.93
C VAL A 99 -1.63 8.59 1.50
N PRO A 100 -1.02 7.42 1.22
CA PRO A 100 -0.97 6.86 -0.13
C PRO A 100 -2.34 6.39 -0.64
N GLY A 101 -2.50 6.39 -1.97
CA GLY A 101 -3.72 5.97 -2.66
C GLY A 101 -4.78 7.07 -2.80
N GLY A 102 -4.35 8.33 -2.69
CA GLY A 102 -5.21 9.46 -3.04
C GLY A 102 -6.32 9.69 -2.04
N CYS A 103 -7.22 10.58 -2.44
CA CYS A 103 -8.41 10.93 -1.69
C CYS A 103 -9.65 10.10 -2.03
N ASN A 104 -9.48 9.09 -2.88
CA ASN A 104 -10.55 8.25 -3.39
C ASN A 104 -10.10 6.78 -3.41
N LEU A 105 -9.90 6.21 -2.23
CA LEU A 105 -9.50 4.81 -2.03
C LEU A 105 -10.63 3.79 -2.31
N GLU A 106 -11.79 4.23 -2.80
CA GLU A 106 -12.98 3.38 -2.94
C GLU A 106 -13.04 2.62 -4.28
N TYR A 107 -12.26 3.05 -5.28
CA TYR A 107 -12.29 2.49 -6.63
C TYR A 107 -11.12 1.53 -6.85
N ASP A 108 -11.37 0.50 -7.66
CA ASP A 108 -10.33 -0.40 -8.16
C ASP A 108 -9.34 0.42 -9.01
N MET A 109 -8.03 0.26 -8.78
CA MET A 109 -6.99 0.98 -9.50
C MET A 109 -7.04 0.73 -11.02
N GLU A 110 -7.49 -0.45 -11.46
CA GLU A 110 -7.64 -0.78 -12.88
C GLU A 110 -8.70 0.07 -13.59
N VAL A 111 -9.66 0.61 -12.83
CA VAL A 111 -10.75 1.46 -13.33
C VAL A 111 -10.92 2.74 -12.50
N ASP A 112 -9.85 3.22 -11.86
CA ASP A 112 -9.90 4.46 -11.08
C ASP A 112 -10.09 5.64 -12.02
N PRO A 113 -11.26 6.32 -12.01
CA PRO A 113 -11.50 7.45 -12.90
C PRO A 113 -10.55 8.63 -12.65
N ASN A 114 -9.82 8.62 -11.53
CA ASN A 114 -8.84 9.64 -11.20
C ASN A 114 -7.46 9.34 -11.77
N LEU A 115 -7.16 8.12 -12.20
CA LEU A 115 -5.90 7.75 -12.83
C LEU A 115 -6.03 7.81 -14.35
N ARG A 116 -5.45 8.82 -14.99
CA ARG A 116 -5.49 9.00 -16.44
C ARG A 116 -4.08 8.99 -17.00
N LEU A 117 -3.79 7.97 -17.78
CA LEU A 117 -2.56 7.86 -18.56
C LEU A 117 -2.83 8.36 -19.99
N SER A 118 -2.11 9.38 -20.42
CA SER A 118 -2.04 9.76 -21.82
C SER A 118 -0.59 9.82 -22.26
N TYR A 119 -0.28 9.28 -23.43
CA TYR A 119 1.10 9.21 -23.91
C TYR A 119 1.17 9.42 -25.41
N ASN A 120 2.31 9.95 -25.86
CA ASN A 120 2.69 10.02 -27.27
C ASN A 120 4.16 9.58 -27.43
N LEU A 121 4.75 9.84 -28.60
CA LEU A 121 6.14 9.47 -28.89
C LEU A 121 7.19 10.19 -28.02
N TYR A 122 6.83 11.28 -27.34
CA TYR A 122 7.76 12.17 -26.65
C TYR A 122 7.44 12.33 -25.16
N GLU A 123 6.19 12.17 -24.76
CA GLU A 123 5.76 12.39 -23.39
C GLU A 123 4.79 11.31 -22.92
N THR A 124 4.84 11.03 -21.63
CA THR A 124 3.83 10.26 -20.89
C THR A 124 3.33 11.15 -19.77
N VAL A 125 2.05 11.50 -19.83
CA VAL A 125 1.36 12.32 -18.84
C VAL A 125 0.51 11.40 -17.98
N LEU A 126 0.80 11.42 -16.69
CA LEU A 126 0.05 10.71 -15.66
C LEU A 126 -0.72 11.75 -14.82
N GLU A 127 -2.04 11.72 -14.91
CA GLU A 127 -2.91 12.45 -13.98
C GLU A 127 -3.44 11.46 -12.94
N PHE A 128 -3.41 11.83 -11.67
CA PHE A 128 -3.85 10.98 -10.56
C PHE A 128 -4.54 11.83 -9.49
N ALA A 129 -5.41 11.20 -8.69
CA ALA A 129 -5.94 11.86 -7.51
C ALA A 129 -4.80 12.19 -6.53
N PRO A 130 -4.71 13.42 -6.03
CA PRO A 130 -3.72 13.76 -5.02
C PRO A 130 -3.94 12.92 -3.75
N ALA A 131 -2.84 12.53 -3.13
CA ALA A 131 -2.79 11.98 -1.78
C ALA A 131 -3.48 12.92 -0.79
N ASN A 132 -3.89 12.35 0.35
CA ASN A 132 -4.35 13.15 1.47
C ASN A 132 -3.17 13.54 2.37
N LEU A 133 -3.33 14.59 3.19
CA LEU A 133 -2.32 14.95 4.18
C LEU A 133 -2.16 13.86 5.22
N GLY A 134 -0.93 13.68 5.69
CA GLY A 134 -0.65 12.93 6.91
C GLY A 134 -1.38 13.52 8.11
N TYR A 135 -1.59 12.68 9.12
CA TYR A 135 -2.33 13.06 10.33
C TYR A 135 -1.71 12.41 11.57
N PRO A 136 -1.83 13.05 12.74
CA PRO A 136 -1.35 12.49 14.00
C PRO A 136 -1.97 11.13 14.31
N ARG A 137 -1.17 10.25 14.90
CA ARG A 137 -1.62 8.94 15.38
C ARG A 137 -2.86 9.05 16.27
N GLY A 138 -3.90 8.28 15.95
CA GLY A 138 -5.17 8.27 16.68
C GLY A 138 -6.07 9.48 16.45
N SER A 139 -5.71 10.40 15.55
CA SER A 139 -6.60 11.48 15.12
C SER A 139 -7.48 11.02 13.96
N VAL A 140 -8.54 11.80 13.70
CA VAL A 140 -9.36 11.63 12.50
C VAL A 140 -8.58 12.17 11.30
N PRO A 141 -8.47 11.43 10.18
CA PRO A 141 -7.83 11.94 8.97
C PRO A 141 -8.56 13.20 8.46
N PRO A 142 -7.83 14.19 7.92
CA PRO A 142 -8.45 15.35 7.30
C PRO A 142 -9.32 14.92 6.12
N ALA A 143 -10.38 15.67 5.85
CA ALA A 143 -11.19 15.42 4.68
C ALA A 143 -10.51 15.91 3.40
N CYS A 144 -10.78 15.21 2.33
CA CYS A 144 -10.11 15.38 1.05
C CYS A 144 -10.50 16.64 0.26
N ASP A 145 -11.76 17.06 0.35
CA ASP A 145 -12.33 18.11 -0.51
C ASP A 145 -12.93 19.27 0.32
N GLN A 146 -12.23 19.73 1.37
CA GLN A 146 -12.74 20.83 2.21
C GLN A 146 -12.16 22.22 1.89
N ASP A 147 -10.90 22.33 1.44
CA ASP A 147 -10.26 23.62 1.17
C ASP A 147 -9.11 23.48 0.15
N LYS A 148 -8.63 24.61 -0.38
CA LYS A 148 -7.40 24.77 -1.19
C LYS A 148 -6.29 25.56 -0.46
N GLY A 149 -6.52 25.94 0.79
CA GLY A 149 -5.53 26.61 1.63
C GLY A 149 -4.32 25.73 2.00
N PRO A 150 -3.33 26.31 2.72
CA PRO A 150 -2.09 25.60 3.10
C PRO A 150 -2.33 24.39 4.01
N GLU A 151 -3.45 24.33 4.75
CA GLU A 151 -3.82 23.18 5.57
C GLU A 151 -4.56 22.08 4.78
N SER A 152 -4.58 22.16 3.45
CA SER A 152 -5.22 21.20 2.57
C SER A 152 -4.20 20.40 1.76
N ARG A 153 -4.65 19.29 1.16
CA ARG A 153 -3.82 18.46 0.26
C ARG A 153 -3.18 19.23 -0.91
N TRP A 154 -3.68 20.41 -1.25
CA TRP A 154 -3.15 21.24 -2.34
C TRP A 154 -1.74 21.79 -2.06
N ARG A 155 -1.22 21.66 -0.84
CA ARG A 155 0.19 21.93 -0.54
C ARG A 155 1.17 20.84 -0.97
N LEU A 156 0.66 19.66 -1.37
CA LEU A 156 1.51 18.53 -1.74
C LEU A 156 2.08 18.75 -3.14
N GLU A 157 3.40 18.60 -3.26
CA GLU A 157 4.14 18.59 -4.52
C GLU A 157 4.54 17.13 -4.82
N TYR A 158 4.54 16.77 -6.10
CA TYR A 158 4.81 15.41 -6.54
C TYR A 158 5.94 15.40 -7.57
N ASP A 159 6.99 14.66 -7.25
CA ASP A 159 8.01 14.26 -8.20
C ASP A 159 7.79 12.79 -8.58
N VAL A 160 7.68 12.51 -9.87
CA VAL A 160 7.44 11.16 -10.38
C VAL A 160 8.77 10.55 -10.79
N TYR A 161 9.12 9.42 -10.17
CA TYR A 161 10.32 8.66 -10.50
C TYR A 161 9.94 7.33 -11.14
N GLN A 162 10.70 6.95 -12.16
CA GLN A 162 10.60 5.63 -12.79
C GLN A 162 11.95 4.92 -12.65
N THR A 163 11.92 3.69 -12.15
CA THR A 163 13.09 2.82 -12.11
C THR A 163 12.70 1.44 -12.63
N PHE A 164 13.60 0.82 -13.38
CA PHE A 164 13.41 -0.53 -13.90
C PHE A 164 14.20 -1.50 -13.02
N LEU A 165 13.56 -2.58 -12.60
CA LEU A 165 14.24 -3.72 -11.99
C LEU A 165 14.81 -4.62 -13.08
N GLU A 166 15.80 -5.43 -12.71
CA GLU A 166 16.31 -6.49 -13.59
C GLU A 166 15.18 -7.43 -13.98
N GLU A 167 15.16 -7.83 -15.25
CA GLU A 167 14.09 -8.69 -15.77
C GLU A 167 14.07 -10.04 -15.03
N GLY A 168 12.90 -10.41 -14.51
CA GLY A 168 12.72 -11.62 -13.70
C GLY A 168 13.23 -11.52 -12.26
N ASP A 169 13.81 -10.39 -11.84
CA ASP A 169 14.15 -10.15 -10.44
C ASP A 169 12.91 -9.70 -9.66
N LEU A 170 12.31 -10.66 -8.96
CA LEU A 170 11.15 -10.43 -8.13
C LEU A 170 11.52 -10.22 -6.66
N GLY A 171 12.81 -10.24 -6.28
CA GLY A 171 13.28 -10.21 -4.88
C GLY A 171 12.81 -8.98 -4.08
N VAL A 172 12.41 -9.20 -2.80
CA VAL A 172 12.06 -8.08 -1.90
C VAL A 172 13.25 -7.16 -1.66
N ASP A 173 14.46 -7.70 -1.58
CA ASP A 173 15.67 -6.90 -1.40
C ASP A 173 15.96 -6.00 -2.59
N SER A 174 15.75 -6.50 -3.82
CA SER A 174 15.91 -5.71 -5.04
C SER A 174 14.86 -4.62 -5.15
N LEU A 175 13.60 -4.93 -4.84
CA LEU A 175 12.52 -3.94 -4.74
C LEU A 175 12.86 -2.85 -3.72
N LEU A 176 13.23 -3.24 -2.49
CA LEU A 176 13.59 -2.29 -1.43
C LEU A 176 14.83 -1.46 -1.78
N SER A 177 15.81 -2.08 -2.44
CA SER A 177 17.02 -1.39 -2.89
C SER A 177 16.70 -0.37 -3.97
N ALA A 178 15.79 -0.69 -4.90
CA ALA A 178 15.32 0.25 -5.91
C ALA A 178 14.52 1.39 -5.27
N LEU A 179 13.58 1.09 -4.37
CA LEU A 179 12.81 2.10 -3.65
C LEU A 179 13.70 3.08 -2.88
N ARG A 180 14.79 2.60 -2.25
CA ARG A 180 15.78 3.47 -1.58
C ARG A 180 16.60 4.34 -2.53
N ARG A 181 16.72 3.98 -3.81
CA ARG A 181 17.39 4.83 -4.80
C ARG A 181 16.48 5.95 -5.31
N LEU A 182 15.17 5.82 -5.09
CA LEU A 182 14.17 6.81 -5.46
C LEU A 182 13.89 7.83 -4.34
N SER A 183 14.45 7.62 -3.14
CA SER A 183 14.28 8.49 -1.96
C SER A 183 15.43 9.47 -1.76
#